data_AF-A0A7S1F2M3-F1
#
_entry.id   AF-A0A7S1F2M3-F1
#
_cell.length_a   1.000
_cell.length_b   1.000
_cell.length_c   1.000
_cell.angle_alpha   90.00
_cell.angle_beta   90.00
_cell.angle_gamma   90.00
#
_symmetry.space_group_name_H-M   'P 1'
#
loop_
_entity.id
_entity.type
_entity.pdbx_description
1 polymer ?
#
loop_
_entity_poly.entity_id
_entity_poly.type
_entity_poly.pdbx_seq_one_letter_code
_entity_poly.pdbx_strand_id
1 'polypeptide(L)'
;MARVLAFALVLQTAFALHVGVLDALETSSHFTAGLRSRTGTGAVSNSYTSNSMCTQNNCVNPIFPGVQLGARFVLQEYRQRQWQCASDNYMENEKYLGLCRHAVNGYEYALPVPESSSEREVDLISQQTVEATNLYFAHVAGLGWDPWENQKPWEEPHSCLDAIWRMACFTAFPRCEQGSSYLAVCKNECESYVSKCSVECCDESVACVFQSPMKVNGSVIMTQGFVDQDAPSPLCTGTAAARELMPLLLVIVMLAIAV
;
A
#
# COMPACT_ATOMS: atom_id res chain seq x y z
N MET A 1 6.27 36.39 -47.05
CA MET A 1 4.90 36.43 -46.51
C MET A 1 3.90 35.85 -47.51
N ALA A 2 3.87 34.52 -47.69
CA ALA A 2 2.78 33.78 -48.34
C ALA A 2 3.22 32.30 -48.48
N ARG A 3 3.04 31.47 -47.43
CA ARG A 3 3.07 29.98 -47.48
C ARG A 3 2.89 29.29 -46.12
N VAL A 4 2.05 29.82 -45.22
CA VAL A 4 1.77 29.18 -43.91
C VAL A 4 0.28 28.89 -43.66
N LEU A 5 -0.63 29.24 -44.58
CA LEU A 5 -2.08 29.11 -44.40
C LEU A 5 -2.68 27.92 -45.16
N ALA A 6 -2.29 26.67 -44.84
CA ALA A 6 -2.89 25.50 -45.50
C ALA A 6 -3.05 24.22 -44.64
N PHE A 7 -2.93 24.29 -43.30
CA PHE A 7 -3.11 23.10 -42.45
C PHE A 7 -4.16 23.23 -41.34
N ALA A 8 -4.94 24.32 -41.31
CA ALA A 8 -5.93 24.58 -40.25
C ALA A 8 -7.39 24.24 -40.64
N LEU A 9 -7.61 23.27 -41.55
CA LEU A 9 -8.94 23.06 -42.15
C LEU A 9 -9.32 21.58 -42.29
N VAL A 10 -9.19 20.80 -41.21
CA VAL A 10 -9.76 19.42 -41.16
C VAL A 10 -10.48 19.08 -39.83
N LEU A 11 -10.34 19.85 -38.74
CA LEU A 11 -10.92 19.46 -37.44
C LEU A 11 -12.08 20.37 -36.96
N GLN A 12 -13.13 20.53 -37.76
CA GLN A 12 -14.36 21.25 -37.33
C GLN A 12 -15.69 20.54 -37.59
N THR A 13 -15.71 19.24 -37.88
CA THR A 13 -16.99 18.53 -38.06
C THR A 13 -17.12 17.35 -37.10
N ALA A 14 -17.68 17.61 -35.90
CA ALA A 14 -18.66 16.76 -35.21
C ALA A 14 -18.99 17.33 -33.82
N PHE A 15 -19.59 18.52 -33.78
CA PHE A 15 -20.44 18.94 -32.67
C PHE A 15 -21.88 18.69 -33.13
N ALA A 16 -22.62 17.79 -32.49
CA ALA A 16 -24.06 17.92 -32.22
C ALA A 16 -24.62 16.66 -31.53
N LEU A 17 -25.60 16.90 -30.65
CA LEU A 17 -26.59 15.97 -30.07
C LEU A 17 -26.23 15.30 -28.73
N HIS A 18 -26.54 15.97 -27.60
CA HIS A 18 -27.87 15.90 -26.97
C HIS A 18 -27.96 16.82 -25.74
N VAL A 19 -28.96 17.70 -25.76
CA VAL A 19 -29.44 18.55 -24.66
C VAL A 19 -30.82 18.02 -24.25
N GLY A 20 -31.10 18.04 -22.94
CA GLY A 20 -32.43 17.94 -22.35
C GLY A 20 -32.60 16.66 -21.52
N VAL A 21 -33.20 16.65 -20.33
CA VAL A 21 -34.15 17.58 -19.70
C VAL A 21 -34.08 17.44 -18.16
N LEU A 22 -34.46 18.53 -17.50
CA LEU A 22 -34.61 18.83 -16.07
C LEU A 22 -35.57 17.93 -15.25
N ASP A 23 -35.53 18.23 -13.93
CA ASP A 23 -36.56 18.09 -12.89
C ASP A 23 -36.66 16.74 -12.14
N ALA A 24 -36.89 16.67 -10.82
CA ALA A 24 -36.97 17.66 -9.75
C ALA A 24 -37.06 16.91 -8.39
N LEU A 25 -36.79 17.65 -7.31
CA LEU A 25 -37.42 17.61 -5.96
C LEU A 25 -37.25 16.40 -5.00
N GLU A 26 -36.73 16.78 -3.83
CA GLU A 26 -37.14 16.42 -2.45
C GLU A 26 -37.15 14.94 -2.01
N THR A 27 -36.35 14.64 -1.00
CA THR A 27 -36.90 14.36 0.35
C THR A 27 -35.81 14.29 1.41
N SER A 28 -36.01 15.13 2.43
CA SER A 28 -35.33 15.14 3.72
C SER A 28 -35.56 13.85 4.52
N SER A 29 -34.50 13.28 5.10
CA SER A 29 -34.60 12.39 6.27
C SER A 29 -33.46 12.69 7.23
N HIS A 30 -33.85 13.21 8.39
CA HIS A 30 -33.02 13.30 9.58
C HIS A 30 -32.50 11.93 10.00
N PHE A 31 -31.19 11.80 10.20
CA PHE A 31 -30.64 10.77 11.09
C PHE A 31 -29.61 11.40 12.03
N THR A 32 -30.10 11.92 13.15
CA THR A 32 -29.31 12.19 14.34
C THR A 32 -29.09 10.87 15.07
N ALA A 33 -27.85 10.38 15.14
CA ALA A 33 -27.46 9.34 16.08
C ALA A 33 -26.06 9.61 16.63
N GLY A 34 -26.03 10.32 17.76
CA GLY A 34 -25.19 10.05 18.92
C GLY A 34 -23.68 9.86 18.72
N LEU A 35 -22.95 10.97 18.87
CA LEU A 35 -21.62 10.94 19.47
C LEU A 35 -21.71 10.30 20.86
N ARG A 36 -21.21 9.06 20.99
CA ARG A 36 -20.86 8.47 22.29
C ARG A 36 -19.38 8.17 22.28
N SER A 37 -18.61 9.19 22.63
CA SER A 37 -17.24 9.03 23.15
C SER A 37 -17.31 8.06 24.33
N ARG A 38 -16.72 6.88 24.16
CA ARG A 38 -16.50 5.91 25.22
C ARG A 38 -15.00 5.77 25.37
N THR A 39 -14.44 6.63 26.22
CA THR A 39 -13.20 6.34 26.93
C THR A 39 -13.36 5.00 27.65
N GLY A 40 -12.76 3.96 27.10
CA GLY A 40 -12.77 2.61 27.65
C GLY A 40 -11.44 1.95 27.37
N THR A 41 -10.53 2.05 28.35
CA THR A 41 -9.41 1.12 28.52
C THR A 41 -9.95 -0.28 28.71
N GLY A 42 -10.19 -0.99 27.60
CA GLY A 42 -10.55 -2.39 27.58
C GLY A 42 -9.34 -3.19 27.12
N ALA A 43 -8.80 -4.03 28.00
CA ALA A 43 -7.90 -5.09 27.59
C ALA A 43 -8.62 -5.94 26.54
N VAL A 44 -8.11 -5.93 25.31
CA VAL A 44 -8.59 -6.79 24.23
C VAL A 44 -8.24 -8.23 24.62
N SER A 45 -9.19 -8.92 25.25
CA SER A 45 -9.17 -10.38 25.27
C SER A 45 -9.39 -10.83 23.83
N ASN A 46 -8.52 -11.70 23.31
CA ASN A 46 -8.69 -12.40 22.04
C ASN A 46 -9.92 -13.34 22.10
N SER A 47 -11.12 -12.80 22.26
CA SER A 47 -12.36 -13.53 22.11
C SER A 47 -12.67 -13.57 20.63
N TYR A 48 -12.37 -14.71 19.99
CA TYR A 48 -12.94 -15.04 18.70
C TYR A 48 -14.46 -14.82 18.75
N THR A 49 -15.04 -14.19 17.72
CA THR A 49 -16.49 -14.01 17.67
C THR A 49 -17.18 -15.36 17.83
N SER A 50 -18.30 -15.38 18.54
CA SER A 50 -19.20 -16.55 18.60
C SER A 50 -20.35 -16.42 17.61
N ASN A 51 -20.29 -15.48 16.66
CA ASN A 51 -21.35 -15.27 15.69
C ASN A 51 -21.38 -16.42 14.68
N SER A 52 -22.32 -17.35 14.84
CA SER A 52 -22.51 -18.50 13.94
C SER A 52 -23.05 -18.11 12.55
N MET A 53 -23.30 -16.82 12.29
CA MET A 53 -23.74 -16.30 11.00
C MET A 53 -22.63 -15.58 10.21
N CYS A 54 -21.39 -15.50 10.71
CA CYS A 54 -20.30 -14.90 9.93
C CYS A 54 -19.81 -15.86 8.84
N THR A 55 -19.64 -15.34 7.62
CA THR A 55 -18.92 -16.02 6.55
C THR A 55 -17.50 -15.47 6.49
N GLN A 56 -16.50 -16.34 6.50
CA GLN A 56 -15.11 -15.92 6.28
C GLN A 56 -14.87 -15.81 4.78
N ASN A 57 -14.39 -14.66 4.33
CA ASN A 57 -13.97 -14.46 2.95
C ASN A 57 -12.53 -13.97 2.92
N ASN A 58 -11.63 -14.70 2.28
CA ASN A 58 -10.21 -14.35 2.16
C ASN A 58 -9.51 -14.04 3.50
N CYS A 59 -10.05 -14.58 4.60
CA CYS A 59 -9.46 -14.48 5.92
C CYS A 59 -8.37 -15.55 6.08
N VAL A 60 -7.11 -15.15 5.91
CA VAL A 60 -5.94 -16.03 5.96
C VAL A 60 -5.09 -15.72 7.20
N ASN A 61 -4.20 -16.63 7.58
CA ASN A 61 -3.28 -16.40 8.70
C ASN A 61 -1.82 -16.31 8.20
N PRO A 62 -1.15 -15.16 8.36
CA PRO A 62 -1.64 -13.91 8.95
C PRO A 62 -2.58 -13.15 8.03
N ILE A 63 -3.49 -12.36 8.61
CA ILE A 63 -4.53 -11.62 7.86
C ILE A 63 -3.90 -10.57 6.94
N PHE A 64 -2.81 -9.94 7.39
CA PHE A 64 -2.18 -8.85 6.67
C PHE A 64 -0.82 -9.27 6.10
N PRO A 65 -0.58 -9.03 4.80
CA PRO A 65 0.77 -9.15 4.22
C PRO A 65 1.77 -8.30 5.01
N GLY A 66 2.95 -8.84 5.30
CA GLY A 66 4.02 -8.08 5.97
C GLY A 66 3.94 -7.96 7.49
N VAL A 67 2.83 -8.36 8.13
CA VAL A 67 2.78 -8.36 9.61
C VAL A 67 3.51 -9.56 10.20
N GLN A 68 3.35 -10.74 9.59
CA GLN A 68 3.88 -11.99 10.11
C GLN A 68 4.29 -12.92 8.95
N LEU A 69 5.24 -13.81 9.22
CA LEU A 69 5.66 -14.87 8.31
C LEU A 69 5.90 -16.15 9.12
N GLY A 70 4.98 -17.12 9.03
CA GLY A 70 5.00 -18.29 9.90
C GLY A 70 4.90 -17.90 11.37
N ALA A 71 5.93 -18.20 12.17
CA ALA A 71 5.99 -17.85 13.59
C ALA A 71 6.66 -16.49 13.90
N ARG A 72 7.11 -15.76 12.86
CA ARG A 72 7.86 -14.49 13.01
C ARG A 72 6.95 -13.29 12.85
N PHE A 73 7.07 -12.30 13.75
CA PHE A 73 6.35 -11.02 13.66
C PHE A 73 7.20 -9.98 12.93
N VAL A 74 7.25 -10.10 11.60
CA VAL A 74 8.16 -9.32 10.73
C VAL A 74 8.08 -7.82 11.00
N LEU A 75 6.87 -7.26 11.07
CA LEU A 75 6.70 -5.82 11.32
C LEU A 75 7.29 -5.37 12.67
N GLN A 76 7.17 -6.21 13.69
CA GLN A 76 7.73 -5.92 15.01
C GLN A 76 9.25 -6.08 15.03
N GLU A 77 9.78 -7.11 14.36
CA GLU A 77 11.22 -7.29 14.18
C GLU A 77 11.84 -6.08 13.47
N TYR A 78 11.18 -5.57 12.43
CA TYR A 78 11.66 -4.43 11.65
C TYR A 78 11.68 -3.13 12.43
N ARG A 79 10.67 -2.87 13.26
CA ARG A 79 10.66 -1.71 14.18
C ARG A 79 11.78 -1.72 15.21
N GLN A 80 12.30 -2.89 15.56
CA GLN A 80 13.37 -3.03 16.55
C GLN A 80 14.77 -2.90 15.94
N ARG A 81 14.87 -2.94 14.61
CA ARG A 81 16.14 -2.78 13.87
C ARG A 81 16.46 -1.32 13.62
N GLN A 82 17.74 -1.03 13.41
CA GLN A 82 18.19 0.25 12.88
C GLN A 82 18.19 0.20 11.35
N TRP A 83 17.80 1.31 10.74
CA TRP A 83 17.69 1.45 9.30
C TRP A 83 18.57 2.61 8.81
N GLN A 84 18.99 2.55 7.55
CA GLN A 84 19.74 3.60 6.89
C GLN A 84 19.22 3.74 5.46
N CYS A 85 19.28 4.94 4.87
CA CYS A 85 18.90 5.09 3.46
C CYS A 85 19.82 4.23 2.59
N ALA A 86 19.24 3.61 1.57
CA ALA A 86 20.04 3.04 0.49
C ALA A 86 20.83 4.16 -0.20
N SER A 87 21.97 3.81 -0.80
CA SER A 87 22.75 4.77 -1.57
C SER A 87 21.99 5.25 -2.81
N ASP A 88 22.36 6.45 -3.30
CA ASP A 88 21.78 7.06 -4.51
C ASP A 88 22.09 6.31 -5.81
N ASN A 89 22.71 5.12 -5.73
CA ASN A 89 23.08 4.30 -6.88
C ASN A 89 21.91 3.44 -7.38
N TYR A 90 20.79 4.10 -7.69
CA TYR A 90 19.55 3.45 -8.09
C TYR A 90 19.73 2.48 -9.28
N MET A 91 20.51 2.86 -10.30
CA MET A 91 20.73 2.06 -11.51
C MET A 91 21.48 0.74 -11.25
N GLU A 92 22.31 0.69 -10.22
CA GLU A 92 22.96 -0.55 -9.78
C GLU A 92 22.01 -1.38 -8.92
N ASN A 93 21.36 -0.72 -7.97
CA ASN A 93 20.49 -1.34 -6.98
C ASN A 93 19.23 -1.94 -7.59
N GLU A 94 18.66 -1.35 -8.64
CA GLU A 94 17.39 -1.78 -9.21
C GLU A 94 17.40 -3.22 -9.74
N LYS A 95 18.58 -3.74 -10.08
CA LYS A 95 18.78 -5.11 -10.58
C LYS A 95 18.55 -6.15 -9.50
N TYR A 96 18.71 -5.76 -8.24
CA TYR A 96 18.60 -6.63 -7.08
C TYR A 96 17.22 -6.54 -6.41
N LEU A 97 16.41 -5.53 -6.73
CA LEU A 97 15.07 -5.33 -6.15
C LEU A 97 14.06 -6.43 -6.51
N GLY A 98 14.32 -7.21 -7.56
CA GLY A 98 13.48 -8.34 -7.98
C GLY A 98 12.01 -7.95 -8.14
N LEU A 99 11.12 -8.72 -7.49
CA LEU A 99 9.66 -8.49 -7.50
C LEU A 99 9.28 -7.07 -7.05
N CYS A 100 10.07 -6.43 -6.20
CA CYS A 100 9.75 -5.12 -5.62
C CYS A 100 10.19 -3.93 -6.47
N ARG A 101 10.90 -4.15 -7.58
CA ARG A 101 11.41 -3.07 -8.44
C ARG A 101 10.33 -2.06 -8.81
N HIS A 102 9.15 -2.53 -9.20
CA HIS A 102 8.05 -1.65 -9.61
C HIS A 102 7.34 -0.96 -8.44
N ALA A 103 7.40 -1.50 -7.22
CA ALA A 103 6.75 -0.92 -6.05
C ALA A 103 7.56 0.25 -5.47
N VAL A 104 8.89 0.13 -5.47
CA VAL A 104 9.78 1.07 -4.76
C VAL A 104 10.40 2.14 -5.65
N ASN A 105 10.17 2.11 -6.97
CA ASN A 105 10.71 3.09 -7.94
C ASN A 105 10.21 4.55 -7.71
N GLY A 106 9.28 4.77 -6.78
CA GLY A 106 8.70 6.09 -6.49
C GLY A 106 9.32 6.84 -5.31
N TYR A 107 10.24 6.23 -4.55
CA TYR A 107 10.81 6.83 -3.34
C TYR A 107 12.18 6.25 -2.98
N GLU A 108 12.96 7.01 -2.21
CA GLU A 108 14.17 6.51 -1.56
C GLU A 108 13.77 5.55 -0.43
N TYR A 109 14.23 4.30 -0.51
CA TYR A 109 13.97 3.29 0.50
C TYR A 109 15.13 3.16 1.49
N ALA A 110 14.84 2.65 2.68
CA ALA A 110 15.83 2.32 3.68
C ALA A 110 16.12 0.81 3.69
N LEU A 111 17.34 0.48 4.11
CA LEU A 111 17.84 -0.87 4.34
C LEU A 111 18.25 -1.01 5.81
N PRO A 112 18.23 -2.23 6.37
CA PRO A 112 18.77 -2.43 7.71
C PRO A 112 20.26 -2.06 7.76
N VAL A 113 20.69 -1.50 8.89
CA VAL A 113 22.13 -1.25 9.12
C VAL A 113 22.85 -2.60 9.10
N PRO A 114 23.95 -2.74 8.32
CA PRO A 114 24.65 -4.02 8.18
C PRO A 114 25.18 -4.52 9.53
N GLU A 115 25.03 -5.82 9.77
CA GLU A 115 25.51 -6.45 11.01
C GLU A 115 27.04 -6.64 11.01
N SER A 116 27.65 -6.63 9.82
CA SER A 116 29.09 -6.75 9.62
C SER A 116 29.60 -5.74 8.61
N SER A 117 30.83 -5.27 8.78
CA SER A 117 31.47 -4.34 7.85
C SER A 117 31.74 -4.93 6.46
N SER A 118 31.64 -6.25 6.31
CA SER A 118 31.81 -6.96 5.02
C SER A 118 30.52 -7.07 4.21
N GLU A 119 29.38 -6.80 4.82
CA GLU A 119 28.08 -6.90 4.15
C GLU A 119 27.91 -5.72 3.18
N ARG A 120 27.68 -6.04 1.90
CA ARG A 120 27.50 -5.02 0.88
C ARG A 120 26.04 -4.63 0.78
N GLU A 121 25.77 -3.41 0.34
CA GLU A 121 24.41 -2.90 0.14
C GLU A 121 23.58 -3.82 -0.78
N VAL A 122 24.17 -4.33 -1.86
CA VAL A 122 23.50 -5.27 -2.77
C VAL A 122 23.09 -6.59 -2.11
N ASP A 123 23.83 -7.02 -1.08
CA ASP A 123 23.51 -8.22 -0.30
C ASP A 123 22.30 -7.93 0.61
N LEU A 124 22.24 -6.74 1.22
CA LEU A 124 21.09 -6.27 2.01
C LEU A 124 19.83 -6.14 1.15
N ILE A 125 19.94 -5.57 -0.05
CA ILE A 125 18.81 -5.45 -0.99
C ILE A 125 18.30 -6.84 -1.36
N SER A 126 19.20 -7.75 -1.71
CA SER A 126 18.85 -9.13 -2.07
C SER A 126 18.13 -9.85 -0.91
N GLN A 127 18.59 -9.67 0.33
CA GLN A 127 17.93 -10.22 1.51
C GLN A 127 16.51 -9.65 1.71
N GLN A 128 16.34 -8.33 1.59
CA GLN A 128 15.02 -7.70 1.71
C GLN A 128 14.07 -8.12 0.58
N THR A 129 14.58 -8.29 -0.64
CA THR A 129 13.80 -8.81 -1.76
C THR A 129 13.33 -10.25 -1.52
N VAL A 130 14.17 -11.11 -0.92
CA VAL A 130 13.76 -12.46 -0.53
C VAL A 130 12.67 -12.41 0.54
N GLU A 131 12.80 -11.56 1.57
CA GLU A 131 11.76 -11.39 2.60
C GLU A 131 10.44 -10.90 1.99
N ALA A 132 10.47 -9.88 1.13
CA ALA A 132 9.28 -9.39 0.43
C ALA A 132 8.62 -10.49 -0.43
N THR A 133 9.44 -11.27 -1.13
CA THR A 133 8.95 -12.39 -1.96
C THR A 133 8.28 -13.46 -1.08
N ASN A 134 8.87 -13.80 0.06
CA ASN A 134 8.28 -14.77 0.99
C ASN A 134 6.96 -14.26 1.57
N LEU A 135 6.88 -12.98 1.95
CA LEU A 135 5.65 -12.34 2.41
C LEU A 135 4.55 -12.39 1.35
N TYR A 136 4.88 -12.05 0.10
CA TYR A 136 3.95 -12.13 -1.03
C TYR A 136 3.50 -13.57 -1.28
N PHE A 137 4.44 -14.51 -1.42
CA PHE A 137 4.16 -15.90 -1.75
C PHE A 137 3.33 -16.58 -0.66
N ALA A 138 3.69 -16.39 0.60
CA ALA A 138 2.95 -16.96 1.72
C ALA A 138 1.50 -16.46 1.76
N HIS A 139 1.28 -15.17 1.48
CA HIS A 139 -0.05 -14.58 1.51
C HIS A 139 -0.92 -15.00 0.33
N VAL A 140 -0.35 -14.97 -0.88
CA VAL A 140 -1.03 -15.43 -2.11
C VAL A 140 -1.39 -16.91 -2.02
N ALA A 141 -0.47 -17.74 -1.54
CA ALA A 141 -0.73 -19.17 -1.30
C ALA A 141 -1.79 -19.37 -0.19
N GLY A 142 -1.79 -18.54 0.85
CA GLY A 142 -2.83 -18.54 1.88
C GLY A 142 -4.23 -18.29 1.32
N LEU A 143 -4.35 -17.47 0.27
CA LEU A 143 -5.60 -17.21 -0.44
C LEU A 143 -5.98 -18.32 -1.44
N GLY A 144 -5.16 -19.36 -1.57
CA GLY A 144 -5.40 -20.49 -2.49
C GLY A 144 -4.98 -20.21 -3.93
N TRP A 145 -4.22 -19.15 -4.19
CA TRP A 145 -3.66 -18.86 -5.51
C TRP A 145 -2.23 -19.39 -5.63
N ASP A 146 -1.83 -19.75 -6.84
CA ASP A 146 -0.44 -20.14 -7.10
C ASP A 146 0.42 -18.89 -7.32
N PRO A 147 1.36 -18.56 -6.41
CA PRO A 147 2.22 -17.39 -6.60
C PRO A 147 3.14 -17.52 -7.82
N TRP A 148 3.43 -18.73 -8.31
CA TRP A 148 4.25 -18.93 -9.51
C TRP A 148 3.53 -18.52 -10.79
N GLU A 149 2.20 -18.59 -10.82
CA GLU A 149 1.38 -18.10 -11.92
C GLU A 149 1.10 -16.58 -11.81
N ASN A 150 1.37 -15.98 -10.64
CA ASN A 150 1.08 -14.59 -10.31
C ASN A 150 2.35 -13.77 -10.03
N GLN A 151 3.39 -13.94 -10.83
CA GLN A 151 4.70 -13.28 -10.61
C GLN A 151 4.74 -11.80 -10.99
N LYS A 152 3.69 -11.28 -11.63
CA LYS A 152 3.65 -9.92 -12.16
C LYS A 152 2.43 -9.13 -11.65
N PRO A 153 2.30 -8.94 -10.33
CA PRO A 153 1.15 -8.25 -9.73
C PRO A 153 0.99 -6.79 -10.21
N TRP A 154 2.04 -6.19 -10.77
CA TRP A 154 2.00 -4.84 -11.35
C TRP A 154 1.32 -4.75 -12.73
N GLU A 155 1.09 -5.87 -13.44
CA GLU A 155 0.40 -5.85 -14.74
C GLU A 155 -1.12 -5.62 -14.58
N GLU A 156 -1.66 -5.86 -13.39
CA GLU A 156 -3.07 -5.66 -13.05
C GLU A 156 -3.21 -4.68 -11.87
N PRO A 157 -3.02 -3.36 -12.12
CA PRO A 157 -3.13 -2.36 -11.06
C PRO A 157 -4.53 -2.37 -10.45
N HIS A 158 -4.62 -2.07 -9.15
CA HIS A 158 -5.87 -2.10 -8.39
C HIS A 158 -6.47 -3.48 -8.14
N SER A 159 -5.80 -4.56 -8.53
CA SER A 159 -6.18 -5.93 -8.15
C SER A 159 -5.85 -6.22 -6.68
N CYS A 160 -6.42 -7.32 -6.17
CA CYS A 160 -6.04 -7.88 -4.88
C CYS A 160 -4.53 -8.24 -4.83
N LEU A 161 -3.99 -8.81 -5.92
CA LEU A 161 -2.57 -9.16 -6.04
C LEU A 161 -1.67 -7.93 -5.97
N ASP A 162 -2.02 -6.84 -6.66
CA ASP A 162 -1.33 -5.55 -6.57
C ASP A 162 -1.28 -5.04 -5.12
N ALA A 163 -2.37 -5.15 -4.36
CA ALA A 163 -2.41 -4.71 -2.98
C ALA A 163 -1.52 -5.56 -2.05
N ILE A 164 -1.57 -6.89 -2.18
CA ILE A 164 -0.72 -7.82 -1.40
C ILE A 164 0.75 -7.56 -1.69
N TRP A 165 1.09 -7.44 -2.98
CA TRP A 165 2.45 -7.18 -3.44
C TRP A 165 3.01 -5.85 -2.91
N ARG A 166 2.22 -4.76 -3.01
CA ARG A 166 2.62 -3.46 -2.45
C ARG A 166 2.87 -3.54 -0.96
N MET A 167 1.97 -4.16 -0.20
CA MET A 167 2.15 -4.30 1.25
C MET A 167 3.42 -5.10 1.59
N ALA A 168 3.68 -6.21 0.90
CA ALA A 168 4.89 -7.00 1.10
C ALA A 168 6.16 -6.18 0.80
N CYS A 169 6.19 -5.48 -0.34
CA CYS A 169 7.33 -4.67 -0.73
C CYS A 169 7.53 -3.44 0.16
N PHE A 170 6.47 -2.72 0.54
CA PHE A 170 6.55 -1.56 1.43
C PHE A 170 6.96 -1.94 2.86
N THR A 171 6.64 -3.17 3.27
CA THR A 171 7.12 -3.69 4.55
C THR A 171 8.63 -3.93 4.53
N ALA A 172 9.14 -4.58 3.47
CA ALA A 172 10.57 -4.91 3.32
C ALA A 172 11.45 -3.72 2.95
N PHE A 173 10.92 -2.80 2.17
CA PHE A 173 11.59 -1.59 1.70
C PHE A 173 10.82 -0.36 2.20
N PRO A 174 10.92 -0.03 3.51
CA PRO A 174 10.30 1.17 4.03
C PRO A 174 10.90 2.41 3.35
N ARG A 175 10.14 3.49 3.28
CA ARG A 175 10.65 4.79 2.86
C ARG A 175 11.76 5.26 3.80
N CYS A 176 12.78 5.90 3.24
CA CYS A 176 13.81 6.51 4.06
C CYS A 176 13.35 7.83 4.69
N GLU A 177 13.68 8.01 5.96
CA GLU A 177 13.63 9.26 6.69
C GLU A 177 15.02 9.57 7.28
N GLN A 178 15.34 10.85 7.43
CA GLN A 178 16.54 11.29 8.14
C GLN A 178 16.39 11.03 9.65
N GLY A 179 16.50 9.77 10.08
CA GLY A 179 16.27 9.41 11.49
C GLY A 179 16.56 7.97 11.90
N SER A 180 17.12 7.14 11.01
CA SER A 180 17.40 5.70 11.22
C SER A 180 16.23 4.82 11.69
N SER A 181 15.02 5.37 11.74
CA SER A 181 13.81 4.69 12.16
C SER A 181 13.12 3.97 11.02
N TYR A 182 12.51 2.84 11.35
CA TYR A 182 11.65 2.11 10.43
C TYR A 182 10.33 2.88 10.19
N LEU A 183 10.05 3.23 8.93
CA LEU A 183 8.76 3.78 8.53
C LEU A 183 7.80 2.65 8.12
N ALA A 184 6.95 2.24 9.06
CA ALA A 184 5.91 1.25 8.79
C ALA A 184 4.91 1.72 7.72
N VAL A 185 4.21 0.77 7.12
CA VAL A 185 3.24 1.05 6.05
C VAL A 185 2.08 1.92 6.57
N CYS A 186 1.57 2.80 5.73
CA CYS A 186 0.41 3.66 5.99
C CYS A 186 -0.89 2.83 6.10
N LYS A 187 -1.86 3.30 6.88
CA LYS A 187 -3.14 2.62 7.11
C LYS A 187 -3.90 2.38 5.80
N ASN A 188 -3.97 3.37 4.93
CA ASN A 188 -4.74 3.30 3.69
C ASN A 188 -4.24 2.21 2.71
N GLU A 189 -2.98 1.78 2.79
CA GLU A 189 -2.48 0.63 2.02
C GLU A 189 -3.10 -0.69 2.51
N CYS A 190 -3.22 -0.85 3.82
CA CYS A 190 -3.92 -1.97 4.43
C CYS A 190 -5.42 -1.93 4.13
N GLU A 191 -6.06 -0.77 4.20
CA GLU A 191 -7.48 -0.62 3.85
C GLU A 191 -7.71 -0.93 2.36
N SER A 192 -6.78 -0.53 1.49
CA SER A 192 -6.76 -0.90 0.07
C SER A 192 -6.69 -2.41 -0.11
N TYR A 193 -5.84 -3.12 0.65
CA TYR A 193 -5.81 -4.59 0.64
C TYR A 193 -7.14 -5.20 1.10
N VAL A 194 -7.66 -4.80 2.26
CA VAL A 194 -8.92 -5.30 2.81
C VAL A 194 -10.06 -5.10 1.79
N SER A 195 -10.13 -3.93 1.18
CA SER A 195 -11.15 -3.60 0.19
C SER A 195 -10.99 -4.38 -1.12
N LYS A 196 -9.80 -4.40 -1.74
CA LYS A 196 -9.56 -5.04 -3.04
C LYS A 196 -9.62 -6.56 -2.99
N CYS A 197 -9.25 -7.14 -1.85
CA CYS A 197 -9.31 -8.57 -1.62
C CYS A 197 -10.61 -9.01 -0.92
N SER A 198 -11.52 -8.08 -0.62
CA SER A 198 -12.78 -8.34 0.09
C SER A 198 -12.58 -9.18 1.36
N VAL A 199 -11.59 -8.80 2.19
CA VAL A 199 -11.24 -9.58 3.39
C VAL A 199 -12.31 -9.40 4.45
N GLU A 200 -12.95 -10.51 4.81
CA GLU A 200 -13.94 -10.59 5.88
C GLU A 200 -13.53 -11.71 6.82
N CYS A 201 -13.08 -11.34 8.01
CA CYS A 201 -12.84 -12.29 9.08
C CYS A 201 -14.00 -12.27 10.07
N CYS A 202 -14.27 -13.43 10.64
CA CYS A 202 -15.29 -13.56 11.66
C CYS A 202 -14.92 -12.82 12.95
N ASP A 203 -13.64 -12.79 13.31
CA ASP A 203 -13.16 -11.99 14.42
C ASP A 203 -12.98 -10.52 14.03
N GLU A 204 -12.98 -9.61 15.01
CA GLU A 204 -12.71 -8.17 14.81
C GLU A 204 -11.23 -7.91 14.45
N SER A 205 -10.54 -8.90 13.87
CA SER A 205 -9.11 -8.89 13.58
C SER A 205 -8.76 -8.13 12.30
N VAL A 206 -9.75 -7.75 11.48
CA VAL A 206 -9.56 -6.88 10.31
C VAL A 206 -9.47 -5.41 10.76
N ALA A 207 -8.51 -5.11 11.61
CA ALA A 207 -8.17 -3.75 12.02
C ALA A 207 -6.77 -3.43 11.48
N CYS A 208 -6.65 -2.45 10.60
CA CYS A 208 -5.36 -2.04 10.06
C CYS A 208 -4.46 -1.38 11.12
N VAL A 209 -5.06 -0.61 12.02
CA VAL A 209 -4.36 0.03 13.14
C VAL A 209 -4.79 -0.67 14.43
N PHE A 210 -3.85 -1.35 15.07
CA PHE A 210 -4.09 -2.05 16.32
C PHE A 210 -2.84 -2.09 17.19
N GLN A 211 -3.03 -2.38 18.48
CA GLN A 211 -1.96 -2.76 19.39
C GLN A 211 -2.47 -3.92 20.25
N SER A 212 -1.76 -5.04 20.26
CA SER A 212 -2.17 -6.23 21.00
C SER A 212 -0.99 -6.88 21.72
N PRO A 213 -1.14 -7.27 23.01
CA PRO A 213 -0.13 -8.05 23.70
C PRO A 213 -0.14 -9.49 23.19
N MET A 214 0.98 -9.96 22.66
CA MET A 214 1.18 -11.33 22.21
C MET A 214 2.24 -12.04 23.06
N LYS A 215 1.98 -13.29 23.43
CA LYS A 215 2.97 -14.12 24.14
C LYS A 215 3.82 -14.87 23.12
N VAL A 216 5.11 -14.57 23.08
CA VAL A 216 6.11 -15.29 22.28
C VAL A 216 7.16 -15.83 23.23
N ASN A 217 7.33 -17.17 23.25
CA ASN A 217 8.30 -17.86 24.10
C ASN A 217 8.20 -17.48 25.61
N GLY A 218 6.98 -17.28 26.11
CA GLY A 218 6.71 -16.90 27.50
C GLY A 218 6.86 -15.40 27.81
N SER A 219 7.38 -14.60 26.87
CA SER A 219 7.47 -13.14 26.99
C SER A 219 6.28 -12.46 26.30
N VAL A 220 5.76 -11.39 26.90
CA VAL A 220 4.70 -10.56 26.29
C VAL A 220 5.36 -9.48 25.44
N ILE A 221 5.18 -9.55 24.12
CA ILE A 221 5.55 -8.49 23.17
C ILE A 221 4.29 -7.73 22.75
N MET A 222 4.38 -6.40 22.66
CA MET A 222 3.32 -5.60 22.08
C MET A 222 3.48 -5.62 20.57
N THR A 223 2.58 -6.31 19.87
CA THR A 223 2.50 -6.22 18.41
C THR A 223 1.61 -5.03 18.05
N GLN A 224 1.96 -4.35 16.97
CA GLN A 224 1.18 -3.20 16.50
C GLN A 224 1.00 -3.31 14.99
N GLY A 225 -0.17 -2.90 14.51
CA GLY A 225 -0.51 -2.83 13.09
C GLY A 225 0.17 -1.66 12.38
N PHE A 226 -0.48 -1.11 11.37
CA PHE A 226 0.04 -0.04 10.51
C PHE A 226 -0.08 1.35 11.16
N VAL A 227 0.57 2.35 10.57
CA VAL A 227 0.54 3.73 11.05
C VAL A 227 -0.80 4.37 10.71
N ASP A 228 -1.47 5.03 11.66
CA ASP A 228 -2.73 5.75 11.43
C ASP A 228 -2.49 7.08 10.71
N GLN A 229 -2.08 6.97 9.45
CA GLN A 229 -1.83 8.04 8.49
C GLN A 229 -2.14 7.50 7.09
N ASP A 230 -2.60 8.38 6.20
CA ASP A 230 -2.88 8.05 4.81
C ASP A 230 -1.70 8.47 3.92
N ALA A 231 -1.29 7.58 3.00
CA ALA A 231 -0.30 7.90 1.97
C ALA A 231 -0.88 8.88 0.93
N PRO A 232 -0.09 9.84 0.38
CA PRO A 232 1.32 10.09 0.67
C PRO A 232 1.52 10.82 2.01
N SER A 233 2.34 10.24 2.90
CA SER A 233 2.72 10.84 4.18
C SER A 233 4.23 10.72 4.41
N PRO A 234 4.88 11.68 5.09
CA PRO A 234 6.27 11.53 5.51
C PRO A 234 6.44 10.56 6.69
N LEU A 235 5.37 10.23 7.41
CA LEU A 235 5.41 9.43 8.64
C LEU A 235 5.24 7.92 8.42
N CYS A 236 5.02 7.49 7.18
CA CYS A 236 4.78 6.10 6.85
C CYS A 236 5.13 5.80 5.38
N THR A 237 5.25 4.51 5.08
CA THR A 237 5.53 4.02 3.72
C THR A 237 4.22 3.72 3.00
N GLY A 238 4.07 4.22 1.80
CA GLY A 238 2.90 3.93 0.97
C GLY A 238 3.09 4.49 -0.42
N THR A 239 2.14 4.22 -1.29
CA THR A 239 2.17 4.80 -2.63
C THR A 239 2.14 6.32 -2.53
N ALA A 240 3.18 6.94 -3.09
CA ALA A 240 3.07 8.34 -3.45
C ALA A 240 1.84 8.44 -4.36
N ALA A 241 0.88 9.32 -4.04
CA ALA A 241 -0.12 9.71 -5.02
C ALA A 241 0.64 9.95 -6.31
N ALA A 242 0.31 9.20 -7.37
CA ALA A 242 0.97 9.36 -8.65
C ALA A 242 1.08 10.87 -8.85
N ARG A 243 2.27 11.37 -9.17
CA ARG A 243 2.35 12.67 -9.80
C ARG A 243 1.53 12.48 -11.06
N GLU A 244 0.22 12.73 -10.96
CA GLU A 244 -0.63 13.13 -12.03
C GLU A 244 0.17 14.28 -12.63
N LEU A 245 0.98 13.93 -13.62
CA LEU A 245 1.57 14.84 -14.55
C LEU A 245 0.34 15.42 -15.22
N MET A 246 -0.29 16.38 -14.54
CA MET A 246 -1.26 17.29 -15.10
C MET A 246 -0.66 17.65 -16.44
N PRO A 247 -1.34 17.33 -17.55
CA PRO A 247 -0.69 17.31 -18.83
C PRO A 247 -0.29 18.75 -19.10
N LEU A 248 1.01 19.05 -18.98
CA LEU A 248 1.59 20.33 -19.35
C LEU A 248 1.24 20.66 -20.82
N LEU A 249 0.89 19.62 -21.58
CA LEU A 249 0.24 19.63 -22.89
C LEU A 249 -1.08 20.42 -22.95
N LEU A 250 -1.97 20.39 -21.95
CA LEU A 250 -3.18 21.23 -21.95
C LEU A 250 -2.85 22.71 -21.78
N VAL A 251 -1.82 23.05 -21.00
CA VAL A 251 -1.39 24.44 -20.83
C VAL A 251 -0.73 24.96 -22.12
N ILE A 252 0.07 24.13 -22.79
CA ILE A 252 0.67 24.49 -24.09
C ILE A 252 -0.40 24.65 -25.18
N VAL A 253 -1.40 23.77 -25.23
CA VAL A 253 -2.49 23.88 -26.22
C VAL A 253 -3.34 25.13 -25.99
N MET A 254 -3.63 25.49 -24.73
CA MET A 254 -4.39 26.72 -24.42
C MET A 254 -3.60 27.99 -24.76
N LEU A 255 -2.28 28.00 -24.56
CA LEU A 255 -1.43 29.12 -24.96
C LEU A 255 -1.29 29.25 -26.48
N ALA A 256 -1.32 28.14 -27.22
CA ALA A 256 -1.25 28.15 -28.68
C ALA A 256 -2.56 28.59 -29.36
N ILE A 257 -3.71 28.49 -28.68
CA ILE A 257 -5.01 28.97 -29.20
C ILE A 257 -5.22 30.46 -28.90
N ALA A 258 -4.47 31.03 -27.96
CA ALA A 258 -4.58 32.43 -27.54
C ALA A 258 -3.68 33.42 -28.33
N VAL A 259 -2.93 32.93 -29.34
CA VAL A 259 -2.06 33.73 -30.23
C VAL A 259 -2.59 33.64 -31.66
#